data_AF-A0A967KQ41-F1
#
_entry.id   AF-A0A967KQ41-F1
#
_cell.length_a   1.000
_cell.length_b   1.000
_cell.length_c   1.000
_cell.angle_alpha   90.00
_cell.angle_beta   90.00
_cell.angle_gamma   90.00
#
_symmetry.space_group_name_H-M   'P 1'
#
loop_
_entity.id
_entity.type
_entity.pdbx_description
1 polymer ?
#
loop_
_entity_poly.entity_id
_entity_poly.type
_entity_poly.pdbx_seq_one_letter_code
_entity_poly.pdbx_strand_id
1 'polypeptide(L)' 'DRKLLAESLGFDDICQNSIDAVSDRDFAVEFLFAATMVALHLSRLAEQLIIFSSSEFGF' A
#
# COMPACT_ATOMS: atom_id res chain seq x y z
N ASP A 1 7.85 29.90 -5.18
CA ASP A 1 7.66 29.64 -3.75
C ASP A 1 7.26 28.18 -3.59
N ARG A 2 7.91 27.41 -2.70
CA ARG A 2 7.60 25.97 -2.51
C ARG A 2 6.22 25.76 -1.89
N LYS A 3 5.73 26.70 -1.08
CA LYS A 3 4.41 26.60 -0.44
C LYS A 3 3.27 26.73 -1.46
N LEU A 4 3.37 27.72 -2.36
CA LEU A 4 2.40 27.88 -3.45
C LEU A 4 2.37 26.67 -4.37
N LEU A 5 3.53 26.03 -4.60
CA LEU A 5 3.61 24.81 -5.41
C LEU A 5 2.91 23.63 -4.71
N ALA A 6 3.17 23.42 -3.41
CA ALA A 6 2.50 22.38 -2.63
C ALA A 6 0.97 22.54 -2.65
N GLU A 7 0.46 23.76 -2.43
CA GLU A 7 -0.96 24.09 -2.51
C GLU A 7 -1.54 23.79 -3.91
N SER A 8 -0.85 24.20 -4.98
CA SER A 8 -1.30 23.96 -6.36
C SER A 8 -1.34 22.48 -6.76
N LEU A 9 -0.53 21.65 -6.10
CA LEU A 9 -0.45 20.20 -6.34
C LEU A 9 -1.31 19.39 -5.35
N GLY A 10 -1.94 20.04 -4.37
CA GLY A 10 -2.75 19.39 -3.34
C GLY A 10 -1.94 18.60 -2.31
N PHE A 11 -0.67 18.94 -2.11
CA PHE A 11 0.13 18.39 -1.00
C PHE A 11 -0.15 19.18 0.28
N ASP A 12 -0.21 18.48 1.41
CA ASP A 12 -0.50 19.07 2.72
C ASP A 12 0.62 20.00 3.23
N ASP A 13 1.89 19.67 2.93
CA ASP A 13 3.05 20.48 3.32
C ASP A 13 4.27 20.25 2.41
N ILE A 14 5.31 21.07 2.56
CA ILE A 14 6.59 20.99 1.86
C ILE A 14 7.58 20.08 2.59
N CYS A 15 8.43 19.38 1.85
CA CYS A 15 9.56 18.67 2.43
C CYS A 15 10.58 19.66 3.03
N GLN A 16 10.97 19.42 4.29
CA GLN A 16 11.88 20.29 5.03
C GLN A 16 13.34 20.14 4.61
N ASN A 17 13.73 18.95 4.14
CA ASN A 17 15.08 18.62 3.69
C ASN A 17 15.07 18.19 2.21
N SER A 18 15.88 18.84 1.38
CA SER A 18 15.92 18.58 -0.06
C SER A 18 16.65 17.29 -0.44
N ILE A 19 17.63 16.86 0.36
CA ILE A 19 18.34 15.59 0.13
C ILE A 19 17.38 14.45 0.39
N ASP A 20 16.68 14.52 1.53
CA ASP A 20 15.64 13.57 1.90
C ASP A 20 14.52 13.52 0.84
N ALA A 21 13.99 14.67 0.43
CA ALA A 21 12.90 14.75 -0.55
C ALA A 21 13.19 14.04 -1.89
N VAL A 22 14.45 13.96 -2.32
CA VAL A 22 14.81 13.28 -3.59
C VAL A 22 15.19 11.81 -3.39
N SER A 23 15.68 11.44 -2.20
CA SER A 23 16.11 10.07 -1.89
C SER A 23 15.05 9.22 -1.19
N ASP A 24 14.08 9.84 -0.50
CA ASP A 24 13.08 9.15 0.31
C ASP A 24 12.17 8.25 -0.55
N ARG A 25 11.97 7.02 -0.08
CA ARG A 25 11.11 5.99 -0.69
C ARG A 25 10.26 5.27 0.36
N ASP A 26 10.24 5.76 1.60
CA ASP A 26 9.58 5.09 2.71
C ASP A 26 8.07 4.97 2.46
N PHE A 27 7.44 5.98 1.85
CA PHE A 27 6.03 5.92 1.45
C PHE A 27 5.70 4.73 0.53
N ALA A 28 6.61 4.38 -0.39
CA ALA A 28 6.41 3.27 -1.31
C ALA A 28 6.59 1.94 -0.60
N VAL A 29 7.55 1.85 0.32
CA VAL A 29 7.79 0.65 1.15
C VAL A 29 6.61 0.41 2.08
N GLU A 30 6.09 1.44 2.73
CA GLU A 30 4.92 1.35 3.61
C GLU A 30 3.66 0.94 2.84
N PHE A 31 3.44 1.52 1.65
CA PHE A 31 2.36 1.10 0.76
C PHE A 31 2.47 -0.39 0.40
N LEU A 32 3.67 -0.85 0.02
CA LEU A 32 3.91 -2.26 -0.32
C LEU A 32 3.70 -3.18 0.88
N PHE A 33 4.09 -2.75 2.08
CA PHE A 33 3.83 -3.48 3.31
C PHE A 33 2.33 -3.65 3.53
N ALA A 34 1.55 -2.57 3.45
CA ALA A 34 0.10 -2.62 3.60
C ALA A 34 -0.56 -3.52 2.54
N ALA A 35 -0.16 -3.37 1.27
CA ALA A 35 -0.65 -4.20 0.17
C ALA A 35 -0.33 -5.70 0.38
N THR A 36 0.87 -6.00 0.88
CA THR A 36 1.29 -7.38 1.17
C THR A 36 0.47 -7.97 2.31
N MET A 37 0.20 -7.20 3.37
CA MET A 37 -0.67 -7.66 4.46
C MET A 37 -2.08 -7.99 3.96
N VAL A 38 -2.65 -7.14 3.09
CA VAL A 38 -3.94 -7.43 2.43
C VAL A 38 -3.84 -8.72 1.61
N ALA A 39 -2.79 -8.89 0.81
CA ALA A 39 -2.58 -10.09 0.00
C ALA A 39 -2.46 -11.37 0.86
N LEU A 40 -1.82 -11.30 2.02
CA LEU A 40 -1.74 -12.42 2.98
C LEU A 40 -3.09 -12.75 3.61
N HIS A 41 -3.93 -11.75 3.88
CA HIS A 41 -5.30 -12.02 4.34
C HIS A 41 -6.13 -12.68 3.23
N LEU A 42 -5.99 -12.18 1.99
CA LEU A 42 -6.68 -12.73 0.83
C LEU A 42 -6.21 -14.16 0.50
N SER A 43 -4.93 -14.49 0.70
CA SER A 43 -4.44 -15.84 0.44
C SER A 43 -5.08 -16.88 1.36
N ARG A 44 -5.27 -16.55 2.64
CA ARG A 44 -5.96 -17.41 3.61
C ARG A 44 -7.45 -17.57 3.27
N LEU A 45 -8.10 -16.49 2.84
CA LEU A 45 -9.48 -16.56 2.37
C LEU A 45 -9.58 -17.46 1.12
N ALA A 46 -8.67 -17.29 0.16
CA ALA A 46 -8.64 -18.09 -1.05
C ALA A 46 -8.44 -19.59 -0.74
N GLU A 47 -7.58 -19.93 0.22
CA GLU A 47 -7.39 -21.30 0.68
C GLU A 47 -8.69 -21.93 1.19
N GLN A 48 -9.46 -21.18 1.99
CA GLN A 48 -10.78 -21.64 2.47
C GLN A 48 -11.75 -21.89 1.31
N LEU A 49 -11.80 -20.97 0.35
CA LEU A 49 -12.66 -21.11 -0.83
C LEU A 49 -12.25 -22.31 -1.69
N ILE A 50 -10.95 -22.55 -1.86
CA ILE A 50 -10.43 -23.72 -2.59
C ILE A 50 -10.87 -25.01 -1.93
N ILE A 51 -10.74 -25.11 -0.59
CA ILE A 51 -11.17 -26.30 0.16
C ILE A 51 -12.68 -26.51 0.04
N PHE A 52 -13.49 -25.45 0.20
CA PHE A 52 -14.94 -25.57 0.09
C PHE A 52 -15.41 -25.95 -1.31
N SER A 53 -14.66 -25.56 -2.35
CA SER A 53 -14.96 -25.92 -3.74
C SER A 53 -14.57 -27.36 -4.11
N SER A 54 -13.95 -28.12 -3.20
CA SER A 54 -13.59 -29.52 -3.44
C SER A 54 -14.81 -30.43 -3.44
N SER A 55 -14.76 -31.52 -4.21
CA SER A 55 -15.84 -32.52 -4.26
C SER A 55 -16.07 -33.24 -2.92
N GLU A 56 -15.04 -33.30 -2.09
CA GLU A 56 -14.98 -33.94 -0.79
C GLU A 56 -15.72 -33.13 0.27
N PHE A 57 -15.66 -31.80 0.19
CA PHE A 57 -16.48 -30.91 1.02
C PHE A 57 -17.86 -30.67 0.40
N GLY A 58 -17.93 -30.46 -0.92
CA GLY A 58 -19.17 -30.38 -1.69
C GLY A 58 -20.07 -29.18 -1.35
N PHE A 59 -19.48 -28.05 -0.93
CA PHE A 59 -20.19 -26.79 -0.65
C PHE A 59 -20.54 -26.01 -1.92
#